data_AF-A0A2G8RVV5-F1
#
_entry.id   AF-A0A2G8RVV5-F1
#
_cell.length_a   1.000
_cell.length_b   1.000
_cell.length_c   1.000
_cell.angle_alpha   90.00
_cell.angle_beta   90.00
_cell.angle_gamma   90.00
#
_symmetry.space_group_name_H-M   'P 1'
#
loop_
_entity.id
_entity.type
_entity.pdbx_description
1 polymer ?
#
loop_
_entity_poly.entity_id
_entity_poly.type
_entity_poly.pdbx_seq_one_letter_code
_entity_poly.pdbx_strand_id
1 'polypeptide(L)'
;MGLFYPDNPKRAARVQQLVESTRNLQANIQDIGRQIDKKSAQYRPAIDALLKTHGVASVDDVINDAASKMSPDERKVFGFDTTYFVAGLLMGLKGAAFTASAAISAAQWGMRMVNVMSLANFVTAAEGGEAAAAAAAAEISAEAAEAAEALEGVSEAAEAAGVAAEIAGAATIVGSISVVLDFFAGVGLLVGLAAALVDLFEGAEQKRKLVNAIHQLQPARLTMARFEKEGVHIMDQLLTLSFYLSVSPGGSEADAAMAAKASVSPLPLASLAKKMVSDISDKNSKIDLNQLESDLEAQDRQARNFYGGADLSHDAVIAGTSKD
;
A
#
# COMPACT_ATOMS: atom_id res chain seq x y z
N MET A 1 -19.54 -6.97 -37.63
CA MET A 1 -19.24 -7.90 -36.52
C MET A 1 -20.54 -8.46 -35.95
N GLY A 2 -20.74 -9.78 -35.80
CA GLY A 2 -21.81 -10.23 -34.89
C GLY A 2 -22.42 -11.62 -35.05
N LEU A 3 -22.35 -12.30 -36.20
CA LEU A 3 -23.12 -13.56 -36.33
C LEU A 3 -22.54 -14.71 -35.47
N PHE A 4 -21.21 -14.83 -35.41
CA PHE A 4 -20.54 -15.92 -34.68
C PHE A 4 -20.08 -15.53 -33.26
N TYR A 5 -19.99 -14.23 -32.96
CA TYR A 5 -19.50 -13.71 -31.67
C TYR A 5 -20.32 -12.50 -31.20
N PRO A 6 -21.63 -12.66 -30.94
CA PRO A 6 -22.54 -11.56 -30.63
C PRO A 6 -22.22 -10.84 -29.31
N ASP A 7 -21.51 -11.49 -28.39
CA ASP A 7 -21.16 -10.93 -27.08
C ASP A 7 -19.81 -10.18 -27.06
N ASN A 8 -19.04 -10.15 -28.15
CA ASN A 8 -17.78 -9.40 -28.17
C ASN A 8 -17.97 -7.90 -27.84
N PRO A 9 -19.00 -7.19 -28.34
CA PRO A 9 -19.28 -5.82 -27.92
C PRO A 9 -19.54 -5.69 -26.41
N LYS A 10 -20.23 -6.65 -25.79
CA LYS A 10 -20.48 -6.64 -24.35
C LYS A 10 -19.22 -6.91 -23.53
N ARG A 11 -18.35 -7.83 -24.01
CA ARG A 11 -17.04 -8.08 -23.40
C ARG A 11 -16.13 -6.86 -23.51
N ALA A 12 -16.13 -6.16 -24.64
CA ALA A 12 -15.40 -4.92 -24.81
C ALA A 12 -15.88 -3.83 -23.85
N ALA A 13 -17.21 -3.67 -23.70
CA ALA A 13 -17.79 -2.76 -22.72
C ALA A 13 -17.39 -3.13 -21.28
N ARG A 14 -17.34 -4.44 -20.95
CA ARG A 14 -16.87 -4.92 -19.65
C ARG A 14 -15.39 -4.61 -19.41
N VAL A 15 -14.52 -4.82 -20.40
CA VAL A 15 -13.11 -4.40 -20.33
C VAL A 15 -13.01 -2.90 -20.07
N GLN A 16 -13.77 -2.08 -20.81
CA GLN A 16 -13.77 -0.63 -20.62
C GLN A 16 -14.21 -0.22 -19.21
N GLN A 17 -15.26 -0.85 -18.67
CA GLN A 17 -15.73 -0.63 -17.30
C GLN A 17 -14.63 -0.95 -16.27
N LEU A 18 -13.98 -2.10 -16.39
CA LEU A 18 -12.90 -2.52 -15.50
C LEU A 18 -11.70 -1.56 -15.62
N VAL A 19 -11.32 -1.18 -16.83
CA VAL A 19 -10.25 -0.20 -17.10
C VAL A 19 -10.54 1.15 -16.42
N GLU A 20 -11.76 1.68 -16.56
CA GLU A 20 -12.15 2.95 -15.96
C GLU A 20 -12.15 2.88 -14.43
N SER A 21 -12.68 1.79 -13.86
CA SER A 21 -12.62 1.52 -12.42
C SER A 21 -11.18 1.49 -11.92
N THR A 22 -10.28 0.76 -12.59
CA THR A 22 -8.86 0.70 -12.22
C THR A 22 -8.16 2.06 -12.36
N ARG A 23 -8.50 2.87 -13.36
CA ARG A 23 -7.94 4.24 -13.49
C ARG A 23 -8.35 5.15 -12.34
N ASN A 24 -9.58 5.04 -11.85
CA ASN A 24 -10.02 5.80 -10.69
C ASN A 24 -9.22 5.40 -9.44
N LEU A 25 -8.99 4.10 -9.24
CA LEU A 25 -8.13 3.61 -8.15
C LEU A 25 -6.68 4.11 -8.29
N GLN A 26 -6.12 4.11 -9.49
CA GLN A 26 -4.79 4.67 -9.77
C GLN A 26 -4.69 6.15 -9.39
N ALA A 27 -5.67 6.97 -9.80
CA ALA A 27 -5.72 8.39 -9.45
C ALA A 27 -5.80 8.60 -7.92
N ASN A 28 -6.60 7.78 -7.23
CA ASN A 28 -6.72 7.84 -5.77
C ASN A 28 -5.39 7.48 -5.08
N ILE A 29 -4.72 6.40 -5.52
CA ILE A 29 -3.41 5.99 -4.98
C ILE A 29 -2.34 7.05 -5.23
N GLN A 30 -2.32 7.64 -6.43
CA GLN A 30 -1.40 8.74 -6.75
C GLN A 30 -1.63 9.95 -5.83
N ASP A 31 -2.90 10.32 -5.59
CA ASP A 31 -3.22 11.41 -4.69
C ASP A 31 -2.82 11.10 -3.24
N ILE A 32 -3.11 9.88 -2.77
CA ILE A 32 -2.66 9.40 -1.46
C ILE A 32 -1.14 9.48 -1.35
N GLY A 33 -0.39 9.01 -2.34
CA GLY A 33 1.08 9.06 -2.33
C GLY A 33 1.61 10.49 -2.18
N ARG A 34 1.06 11.44 -2.95
CA ARG A 34 1.42 12.87 -2.81
C ARG A 34 1.09 13.43 -1.43
N GLN A 35 -0.04 13.02 -0.85
CA GLN A 35 -0.45 13.46 0.48
C GLN A 35 0.44 12.87 1.58
N ILE A 36 0.86 11.61 1.44
CA ILE A 36 1.85 10.95 2.29
C ILE A 36 3.13 11.78 2.25
N ASP A 37 3.79 11.93 1.09
CA ASP A 37 5.04 12.68 0.95
C ASP A 37 4.99 14.07 1.58
N LYS A 38 3.91 14.81 1.30
CA LYS A 38 3.69 16.15 1.84
C LYS A 38 3.67 16.14 3.37
N LYS A 39 2.91 15.21 3.96
CA LYS A 39 2.79 15.08 5.42
C LYS A 39 4.10 14.66 6.05
N SER A 40 4.84 13.75 5.42
CA SER A 40 6.13 13.27 5.89
C SER A 40 7.16 14.39 5.94
N ALA A 41 7.27 15.16 4.86
CA ALA A 41 8.12 16.34 4.80
C ALA A 41 7.71 17.38 5.87
N GLN A 42 6.40 17.55 6.10
CA GLN A 42 5.87 18.44 7.13
C GLN A 42 6.24 17.97 8.55
N TYR A 43 6.21 16.67 8.83
CA TYR A 43 6.39 16.12 10.18
C TYR A 43 7.86 15.90 10.54
N ARG A 44 8.76 15.70 9.56
CA ARG A 44 10.18 15.41 9.79
C ARG A 44 10.87 16.38 10.76
N PRO A 45 10.73 17.72 10.63
CA PRO A 45 11.37 18.65 11.57
C PRO A 45 10.87 18.50 13.01
N ALA A 46 9.57 18.21 13.21
CA ALA A 46 8.99 18.01 14.53
C ALA A 46 9.47 16.70 15.18
N ILE A 47 9.59 15.66 14.36
CA ILE A 47 10.13 14.35 14.75
C ILE A 47 11.60 14.50 15.16
N ASP A 48 12.41 15.20 14.36
CA ASP A 48 13.81 15.50 14.68
C ASP A 48 13.96 16.32 15.97
N ALA A 49 13.10 17.32 16.16
CA ALA A 49 13.10 18.13 17.37
C ALA A 49 12.78 17.28 18.60
N LEU A 50 11.77 16.41 18.51
CA LEU A 50 11.40 15.50 19.59
C LEU A 50 12.52 14.51 19.90
N LEU A 51 13.15 13.92 18.89
CA LEU A 51 14.32 13.05 19.07
C LEU A 51 15.48 13.75 19.77
N LYS A 52 15.78 15.01 19.41
CA LYS A 52 16.86 15.79 20.05
C LYS A 52 16.61 15.97 21.53
N THR A 53 15.36 16.18 21.95
CA THR A 53 15.02 16.23 23.39
C THR A 53 15.27 14.92 24.13
N HIS A 54 15.38 13.81 23.40
CA HIS A 54 15.65 12.48 23.91
C HIS A 54 17.09 12.01 23.68
N GLY A 55 18.00 12.93 23.31
CA GLY A 55 19.42 12.63 23.15
C GLY A 55 19.77 11.95 21.83
N VAL A 56 18.85 11.93 20.85
CA VAL A 56 19.13 11.45 19.48
C VAL A 56 19.09 12.64 18.52
N ALA A 57 20.15 12.86 17.75
CA ALA A 57 20.30 14.12 17.02
C ALA A 57 19.36 14.26 15.81
N SER A 58 18.89 13.17 15.21
CA SER A 58 17.97 13.19 14.07
C SER A 58 17.31 11.83 13.84
N VAL A 59 16.27 11.82 13.02
CA VAL A 59 15.71 10.61 12.40
C VAL A 59 16.83 9.74 11.84
N ASP A 60 17.76 10.33 11.08
CA ASP A 60 18.88 9.64 10.43
C ASP A 60 19.83 8.97 11.44
N ASP A 61 19.98 9.52 12.64
CA ASP A 61 20.80 8.89 13.69
C ASP A 61 20.12 7.66 14.29
N VAL A 62 18.80 7.71 14.49
CA VAL A 62 18.02 6.52 14.91
C VAL A 62 18.15 5.41 13.88
N ILE A 63 18.10 5.79 12.61
CA ILE A 63 18.19 4.88 11.47
C ILE A 63 19.55 4.23 11.42
N ASN A 64 20.60 5.03 11.48
CA ASN A 64 21.97 4.54 11.44
C ASN A 64 22.29 3.66 12.64
N ASP A 65 21.80 4.01 13.84
CA ASP A 65 21.97 3.18 15.04
C ASP A 65 21.21 1.85 14.93
N ALA A 66 19.96 1.86 14.46
CA ALA A 66 19.18 0.66 14.21
C ALA A 66 19.81 -0.22 13.13
N ALA A 67 20.16 0.37 11.98
CA ALA A 67 20.83 -0.31 10.87
C ALA A 67 22.19 -0.89 11.31
N SER A 68 22.93 -0.22 12.19
CA SER A 68 24.22 -0.76 12.69
C SER A 68 24.08 -2.05 13.51
N LYS A 69 22.92 -2.26 14.13
CA LYS A 69 22.59 -3.44 14.96
C LYS A 69 21.93 -4.55 14.16
N MET A 70 21.50 -4.26 12.95
CA MET A 70 20.86 -5.20 12.03
C MET A 70 21.88 -6.06 11.29
N SER A 71 21.49 -7.28 10.98
CA SER A 71 22.18 -8.16 10.03
C SER A 71 22.21 -7.52 8.64
N PRO A 72 23.14 -7.94 7.76
CA PRO A 72 23.16 -7.46 6.38
C PRO A 72 21.83 -7.65 5.63
N ASP A 73 21.09 -8.71 5.94
CA ASP A 73 19.80 -9.00 5.31
C ASP A 73 18.69 -8.12 5.92
N GLU A 74 18.69 -7.91 7.23
CA GLU A 74 17.79 -6.95 7.89
C GLU A 74 18.01 -5.51 7.39
N ARG A 75 19.26 -5.11 7.13
CA ARG A 75 19.59 -3.77 6.58
C ARG A 75 19.06 -3.55 5.17
N LYS A 76 18.87 -4.60 4.37
CA LYS A 76 18.32 -4.49 3.00
C LYS A 76 16.83 -4.11 3.03
N VAL A 77 16.06 -4.66 3.98
CA VAL A 77 14.67 -4.21 4.25
C VAL A 77 14.62 -2.78 4.75
N PHE A 78 15.72 -2.31 5.35
CA PHE A 78 15.79 -1.04 6.08
C PHE A 78 16.20 0.17 5.22
N GLY A 79 16.47 -0.03 3.93
CA GLY A 79 16.98 1.01 3.00
C GLY A 79 15.99 2.13 2.64
N PHE A 80 14.76 2.11 3.14
CA PHE A 80 13.70 3.06 2.79
C PHE A 80 13.66 4.28 3.73
N ASP A 81 13.25 5.46 3.23
CA ASP A 81 13.21 6.73 3.99
C ASP A 81 12.51 6.53 5.33
N THR A 82 13.30 6.57 6.38
CA THR A 82 13.00 5.93 7.66
C THR A 82 12.48 6.97 8.67
N THR A 83 12.13 8.16 8.18
CA THR A 83 11.27 9.13 8.87
C THR A 83 9.99 8.45 9.43
N TYR A 84 9.50 7.42 8.74
CA TYR A 84 8.34 6.62 9.11
C TYR A 84 8.60 5.62 10.25
N PHE A 85 9.72 4.90 10.18
CA PHE A 85 10.18 4.02 11.26
C PHE A 85 10.40 4.81 12.56
N VAL A 86 10.92 6.02 12.45
CA VAL A 86 11.16 6.92 13.58
C VAL A 86 9.86 7.45 14.19
N ALA A 87 8.82 7.75 13.39
CA ALA A 87 7.50 8.06 13.94
C ALA A 87 6.93 6.90 14.78
N GLY A 88 7.13 5.66 14.32
CA GLY A 88 6.83 4.43 15.08
C GLY A 88 7.60 4.32 16.39
N LEU A 89 8.90 4.61 16.36
CA LEU A 89 9.79 4.58 17.52
C LEU A 89 9.52 5.69 18.54
N LEU A 90 9.16 6.89 18.09
CA LEU A 90 8.82 8.02 18.96
C LEU A 90 7.59 7.74 19.84
N MET A 91 6.73 6.82 19.42
CA MET A 91 5.58 6.35 20.21
C MET A 91 5.97 5.38 21.34
N GLY A 92 7.13 4.72 21.26
CA GLY A 92 7.63 3.81 22.30
C GLY A 92 8.46 4.49 23.40
N LEU A 93 8.85 5.76 23.22
CA LEU A 93 9.96 6.38 23.96
C LEU A 93 9.67 6.88 25.38
N LYS A 94 8.54 6.52 26.00
CA LYS A 94 8.34 6.77 27.45
C LYS A 94 7.96 5.53 28.24
N GLY A 95 8.98 4.85 28.75
CA GLY A 95 8.91 4.02 29.95
C GLY A 95 8.25 2.65 29.79
N ALA A 96 7.72 2.30 28.63
CA ALA A 96 7.34 0.95 28.28
C ALA A 96 8.50 0.30 27.52
N ALA A 97 8.89 -0.92 27.89
CA ALA A 97 9.87 -1.67 27.12
C ALA A 97 9.44 -1.72 25.66
N PHE A 98 10.33 -1.35 24.75
CA PHE A 98 10.10 -1.51 23.31
C PHE A 98 9.99 -3.02 23.06
N THR A 99 8.75 -3.51 22.96
CA THR A 99 8.49 -4.94 22.76
C THR A 99 8.81 -5.28 21.30
N ALA A 100 9.22 -6.52 21.04
CA ALA A 100 9.40 -7.03 19.68
C ALA A 100 8.15 -6.78 18.81
N SER A 101 6.95 -6.88 19.37
CA SER A 101 5.68 -6.61 18.68
C SER A 101 5.53 -5.14 18.22
N ALA A 102 6.02 -4.17 18.99
CA ALA A 102 5.98 -2.76 18.60
C ALA A 102 6.96 -2.47 17.45
N ALA A 103 8.14 -3.09 17.49
CA ALA A 103 9.14 -3.01 16.41
C ALA A 103 8.57 -3.56 15.09
N ILE A 104 7.94 -4.74 15.16
CA ILE A 104 7.35 -5.41 14.00
C ILE A 104 6.18 -4.62 13.43
N SER A 105 5.28 -4.12 14.30
CA SER A 105 4.15 -3.29 13.86
C SER A 105 4.64 -2.02 13.14
N ALA A 106 5.71 -1.39 13.63
CA ALA A 106 6.31 -0.22 12.98
C ALA A 106 6.97 -0.58 11.64
N ALA A 107 7.67 -1.72 11.57
CA ALA A 107 8.28 -2.21 10.33
C ALA A 107 7.22 -2.53 9.26
N GLN A 108 6.14 -3.22 9.63
CA GLN A 108 5.00 -3.50 8.75
C GLN A 108 4.33 -2.22 8.25
N TRP A 109 4.17 -1.23 9.14
CA TRP A 109 3.62 0.07 8.75
C TRP A 109 4.50 0.75 7.72
N GLY A 110 5.81 0.83 7.96
CA GLY A 110 6.78 1.39 7.03
C GLY A 110 6.76 0.68 5.66
N MET A 111 6.73 -0.65 5.66
CA MET A 111 6.66 -1.45 4.44
C MET A 111 5.38 -1.18 3.63
N ARG A 112 4.21 -1.06 4.28
CA ARG A 112 2.97 -0.70 3.59
C ARG A 112 3.04 0.68 2.96
N MET A 113 3.62 1.65 3.66
CA MET A 113 3.84 2.99 3.10
C MET A 113 4.71 2.93 1.86
N VAL A 114 5.83 2.20 1.92
CA VAL A 114 6.70 1.97 0.76
C VAL A 114 5.89 1.39 -0.39
N ASN A 115 5.11 0.33 -0.15
CA ASN A 115 4.33 -0.32 -1.20
C ASN A 115 3.30 0.62 -1.87
N VAL A 116 2.58 1.42 -1.06
CA VAL A 116 1.65 2.45 -1.57
C VAL A 116 2.40 3.52 -2.36
N MET A 117 3.56 3.98 -1.87
CA MET A 117 4.38 4.99 -2.54
C MET A 117 4.99 4.47 -3.84
N SER A 118 5.54 3.26 -3.84
CA SER A 118 6.07 2.59 -5.03
C SER A 118 4.98 2.45 -6.08
N LEU A 119 3.76 2.05 -5.69
CA LEU A 119 2.63 1.98 -6.61
C LEU A 119 2.19 3.37 -7.12
N ALA A 120 2.18 4.40 -6.27
CA ALA A 120 1.90 5.78 -6.69
C ALA A 120 2.96 6.32 -7.68
N ASN A 121 4.24 6.01 -7.43
CA ASN A 121 5.35 6.35 -8.31
C ASN A 121 5.27 5.61 -9.63
N PHE A 122 4.92 4.32 -9.61
CA PHE A 122 4.64 3.54 -10.81
C PHE A 122 3.54 4.18 -11.64
N VAL A 123 2.39 4.50 -11.03
CA VAL A 123 1.26 5.14 -11.72
C VAL A 123 1.69 6.46 -12.34
N THR A 124 2.45 7.27 -11.61
CA THR A 124 2.98 8.55 -12.11
C THR A 124 3.96 8.36 -13.26
N ALA A 125 4.90 7.41 -13.14
CA ALA A 125 5.85 7.09 -14.20
C ALA A 125 5.14 6.57 -15.46
N ALA A 126 4.05 5.81 -15.28
CA ALA A 126 3.27 5.28 -16.37
C ALA A 126 2.60 6.38 -17.20
N GLU A 127 2.28 7.55 -16.63
CA GLU A 127 1.83 8.72 -17.40
C GLU A 127 2.89 9.20 -18.41
N GLY A 128 4.18 8.94 -18.14
CA GLY A 128 5.30 9.20 -19.04
C GLY A 128 5.41 8.24 -20.23
N GLY A 129 4.54 7.23 -20.31
CA GLY A 129 4.48 6.24 -21.40
C GLY A 129 4.99 4.86 -21.00
N GLU A 130 4.88 3.91 -21.94
CA GLU A 130 5.14 2.47 -21.71
C GLU A 130 6.57 2.19 -21.23
N ALA A 131 7.58 2.86 -21.80
CA ALA A 131 8.98 2.68 -21.39
C ALA A 131 9.24 3.14 -19.95
N ALA A 132 8.61 4.24 -19.52
CA ALA A 132 8.72 4.74 -18.16
C ALA A 132 7.97 3.84 -17.17
N ALA A 133 6.79 3.34 -17.54
CA ALA A 133 6.06 2.34 -16.78
C ALA A 133 6.88 1.06 -16.57
N ALA A 134 7.49 0.55 -17.64
CA ALA A 134 8.31 -0.67 -17.59
C ALA A 134 9.56 -0.49 -16.71
N ALA A 135 10.22 0.67 -16.79
CA ALA A 135 11.36 0.98 -15.92
C ALA A 135 10.95 1.02 -14.43
N ALA A 136 9.86 1.73 -14.12
CA ALA A 136 9.34 1.79 -12.75
C ALA A 136 8.89 0.42 -12.23
N ALA A 137 8.23 -0.39 -13.08
CA ALA A 137 7.85 -1.75 -12.70
C ALA A 137 9.08 -2.64 -12.42
N ALA A 138 10.15 -2.52 -13.21
CA ALA A 138 11.38 -3.27 -12.99
C ALA A 138 12.07 -2.86 -11.67
N GLU A 139 12.11 -1.57 -11.36
CA GLU A 139 12.65 -1.04 -10.11
C GLU A 139 11.87 -1.58 -8.90
N ILE A 140 10.54 -1.45 -8.92
CA ILE A 140 9.69 -1.93 -7.82
C ILE A 140 9.75 -3.45 -7.69
N SER A 141 9.81 -4.18 -8.80
CA SER A 141 9.94 -5.64 -8.75
C SER A 141 11.28 -6.08 -8.15
N ALA A 142 12.37 -5.34 -8.40
CA ALA A 142 13.65 -5.61 -7.78
C ALA A 142 13.61 -5.33 -6.27
N GLU A 143 13.07 -4.17 -5.87
CA GLU A 143 12.88 -3.82 -4.46
C GLU A 143 11.98 -4.82 -3.72
N ALA A 144 10.89 -5.26 -4.36
CA ALA A 144 9.97 -6.25 -3.82
C ALA A 144 10.67 -7.61 -3.62
N ALA A 145 11.46 -8.07 -4.60
CA ALA A 145 12.21 -9.32 -4.47
C ALA A 145 13.23 -9.26 -3.33
N GLU A 146 13.98 -8.16 -3.22
CA GLU A 146 14.94 -7.93 -2.13
C GLU A 146 14.25 -7.87 -0.76
N ALA A 147 13.10 -7.20 -0.67
CA ALA A 147 12.30 -7.15 0.56
C ALA A 147 11.74 -8.52 0.96
N ALA A 148 11.30 -9.34 -0.01
CA ALA A 148 10.80 -10.68 0.25
C ALA A 148 11.90 -11.62 0.76
N GLU A 149 13.08 -11.64 0.12
CA GLU A 149 14.23 -12.45 0.55
C GLU A 149 14.66 -12.08 1.97
N ALA A 150 14.67 -10.78 2.28
CA ALA A 150 15.07 -10.33 3.59
C ALA A 150 13.97 -10.55 4.66
N LEU A 151 12.68 -10.53 4.31
CA LEU A 151 11.59 -10.95 5.20
C LEU A 151 11.66 -12.44 5.55
N GLU A 152 12.11 -13.29 4.62
CA GLU A 152 12.31 -14.72 4.86
C GLU A 152 13.35 -14.93 5.98
N GLY A 153 14.47 -14.20 5.96
CA GLY A 153 15.46 -14.21 7.03
C GLY A 153 14.93 -13.69 8.38
N VAL A 154 14.01 -12.72 8.38
CA VAL A 154 13.36 -12.23 9.61
C VAL A 154 12.30 -13.21 10.11
N SER A 155 11.66 -13.99 9.23
CA SER A 155 10.66 -15.01 9.60
C SER A 155 11.24 -16.06 10.54
N GLU A 156 12.49 -16.51 10.32
CA GLU A 156 13.16 -17.46 11.21
C GLU A 156 13.38 -16.88 12.62
N ALA A 157 13.75 -15.60 12.70
CA ALA A 157 13.90 -14.89 13.99
C ALA A 157 12.54 -14.61 14.66
N ALA A 158 11.50 -14.36 13.87
CA ALA A 158 10.14 -14.10 14.33
C ALA A 158 9.40 -15.35 14.78
N GLU A 159 9.67 -16.51 14.19
CA GLU A 159 9.22 -17.81 14.69
C GLU A 159 9.76 -18.05 16.10
N ALA A 160 11.04 -17.77 16.34
CA ALA A 160 11.64 -17.85 17.67
C ALA A 160 11.02 -16.87 18.68
N ALA A 161 10.44 -15.76 18.20
CA ALA A 161 9.77 -14.73 19.00
C ALA A 161 8.22 -14.88 19.06
N GLY A 162 7.63 -15.87 18.39
CA GLY A 162 6.19 -16.14 18.40
C GLY A 162 5.33 -15.15 17.59
N VAL A 163 5.91 -14.47 16.60
CA VAL A 163 5.29 -13.39 15.81
C VAL A 163 5.29 -13.68 14.29
N ALA A 164 5.52 -14.94 13.92
CA ALA A 164 5.62 -15.39 12.52
C ALA A 164 4.38 -15.07 11.65
N ALA A 165 3.17 -15.15 12.22
CA ALA A 165 1.93 -14.86 11.49
C ALA A 165 1.86 -13.39 11.02
N GLU A 166 2.46 -12.47 11.78
CA GLU A 166 2.54 -11.05 11.42
C GLU A 166 3.53 -10.85 10.24
N ILE A 167 4.63 -11.61 10.19
CA ILE A 167 5.61 -11.54 9.09
C ILE A 167 5.07 -12.15 7.80
N ALA A 168 4.35 -13.27 7.88
CA ALA A 168 3.69 -13.87 6.72
C ALA A 168 2.77 -12.86 6.02
N GLY A 169 2.02 -12.06 6.79
CA GLY A 169 1.18 -10.98 6.24
C GLY A 169 1.96 -9.90 5.48
N ALA A 170 3.21 -9.62 5.86
CA ALA A 170 4.07 -8.68 5.16
C ALA A 170 4.55 -9.24 3.80
N ALA A 171 4.93 -10.52 3.76
CA ALA A 171 5.31 -11.21 2.53
C ALA A 171 4.15 -11.24 1.51
N THR A 172 2.92 -11.49 1.97
CA THR A 172 1.72 -11.46 1.11
C THR A 172 1.45 -10.07 0.51
N ILE A 173 1.84 -8.97 1.18
CA ILE A 173 1.71 -7.61 0.61
C ILE A 173 2.70 -7.45 -0.55
N VAL A 174 3.95 -7.85 -0.36
CA VAL A 174 4.99 -7.79 -1.40
C VAL A 174 4.61 -8.62 -2.63
N GLY A 175 4.14 -9.85 -2.41
CA GLY A 175 3.64 -10.72 -3.49
C GLY A 175 2.52 -10.08 -4.30
N SER A 176 1.59 -9.36 -3.64
CA SER A 176 0.47 -8.72 -4.34
C SER A 176 0.89 -7.59 -5.29
N ILE A 177 2.02 -6.90 -5.04
CA ILE A 177 2.54 -5.87 -5.95
C ILE A 177 2.92 -6.49 -7.29
N SER A 178 3.55 -7.67 -7.27
CA SER A 178 3.97 -8.36 -8.50
C SER A 178 2.80 -8.65 -9.43
N VAL A 179 1.62 -9.01 -8.89
CA VAL A 179 0.38 -9.22 -9.67
C VAL A 179 -0.01 -7.97 -10.45
N VAL A 180 0.12 -6.80 -9.82
CA VAL A 180 -0.22 -5.51 -10.43
C VAL A 180 0.81 -5.14 -11.49
N LEU A 181 2.10 -5.30 -11.19
CA LEU A 181 3.18 -5.00 -12.12
C LEU A 181 3.17 -5.93 -13.34
N ASP A 182 2.99 -7.24 -13.15
CA ASP A 182 2.86 -8.23 -14.23
C ASP A 182 1.69 -7.89 -15.15
N PHE A 183 0.57 -7.48 -14.57
CA PHE A 183 -0.58 -7.01 -15.33
C PHE A 183 -0.20 -5.82 -16.20
N PHE A 184 0.34 -4.74 -15.62
CA PHE A 184 0.64 -3.54 -16.39
C PHE A 184 1.81 -3.70 -17.37
N ALA A 185 2.80 -4.53 -17.04
CA ALA A 185 3.90 -4.87 -17.93
C ALA A 185 3.43 -5.72 -19.12
N GLY A 186 2.49 -6.65 -18.90
CA GLY A 186 1.94 -7.50 -19.96
C GLY A 186 0.88 -6.84 -20.84
N VAL A 187 0.22 -5.79 -20.35
CA VAL A 187 -0.98 -5.21 -20.97
C VAL A 187 -0.70 -3.85 -21.61
N GLY A 188 0.40 -3.18 -21.27
CA GLY A 188 0.64 -1.79 -21.67
C GLY A 188 -0.40 -0.85 -21.05
N LEU A 189 -0.12 0.45 -21.04
CA LEU A 189 -0.95 1.46 -20.38
C LEU A 189 -2.46 1.26 -20.61
N LEU A 190 -3.28 1.34 -19.55
CA LEU A 190 -4.75 1.21 -19.59
C LEU A 190 -5.43 2.13 -20.63
N VAL A 191 -4.75 3.19 -21.06
CA VAL A 191 -5.22 4.18 -22.03
C VAL A 191 -5.42 3.59 -23.43
N GLY A 192 -4.68 2.55 -23.83
CA GLY A 192 -4.76 1.95 -25.17
C GLY A 192 -5.52 0.62 -25.27
N LEU A 193 -5.75 -0.08 -24.16
CA LEU A 193 -6.15 -1.49 -24.17
C LEU A 193 -7.52 -1.74 -24.82
N ALA A 194 -8.56 -0.98 -24.44
CA ALA A 194 -9.92 -1.22 -24.91
C ALA A 194 -10.06 -0.93 -26.42
N ALA A 195 -9.42 0.13 -26.92
CA ALA A 195 -9.45 0.49 -28.34
C ALA A 195 -8.64 -0.53 -29.17
N ALA A 196 -7.43 -0.89 -28.74
CA ALA A 196 -6.58 -1.85 -29.44
C ALA A 196 -7.22 -3.25 -29.52
N LEU A 197 -7.91 -3.70 -28.46
CA LEU A 197 -8.59 -5.00 -28.46
C LEU A 197 -9.83 -5.05 -29.36
N VAL A 198 -10.47 -3.90 -29.60
CA VAL A 198 -11.65 -3.80 -30.47
C VAL A 198 -11.26 -3.67 -31.94
N ASP A 199 -10.22 -2.87 -32.24
CA ASP A 199 -9.87 -2.50 -33.61
C ASP A 199 -8.90 -3.49 -34.30
N LEU A 200 -8.09 -4.25 -33.55
CA LEU A 200 -6.99 -5.04 -34.12
C LEU A 200 -7.37 -6.50 -34.45
N PHE A 201 -8.49 -7.03 -33.91
CA PHE A 201 -8.86 -8.44 -34.06
C PHE A 201 -10.37 -8.62 -34.27
N GLU A 202 -10.75 -9.53 -35.17
CA GLU A 202 -12.14 -9.94 -35.37
C GLU A 202 -12.39 -11.39 -34.91
N GLY A 203 -13.58 -11.68 -34.39
CA GLY A 203 -14.06 -13.04 -34.18
C GLY A 203 -13.51 -13.77 -32.94
N ALA A 204 -13.01 -14.99 -33.10
CA ALA A 204 -12.57 -15.87 -32.00
C ALA A 204 -11.36 -15.32 -31.25
N GLU A 205 -10.42 -14.72 -31.99
CA GLU A 205 -9.22 -14.15 -31.37
C GLU A 205 -9.57 -12.94 -30.51
N GLN A 206 -10.47 -12.08 -31.00
CA GLN A 206 -11.03 -10.96 -30.24
C GLN A 206 -11.70 -11.45 -28.95
N LYS A 207 -12.55 -12.49 -29.04
CA LYS A 207 -13.16 -13.11 -27.85
C LYS A 207 -12.10 -13.54 -26.85
N ARG A 208 -11.08 -14.29 -27.29
CA ARG A 208 -10.02 -14.80 -26.40
C ARG A 208 -9.29 -13.66 -25.70
N LYS A 209 -8.92 -12.61 -26.44
CA LYS A 209 -8.20 -11.46 -25.88
C LYS A 209 -9.04 -10.63 -24.93
N LEU A 210 -10.32 -10.41 -25.24
CA LEU A 210 -11.25 -9.72 -24.35
C LEU A 210 -11.49 -10.50 -23.05
N VAL A 211 -11.69 -11.82 -23.13
CA VAL A 211 -11.85 -12.67 -21.93
C VAL A 211 -10.57 -12.64 -21.09
N ASN A 212 -9.40 -12.79 -21.72
CA ASN A 212 -8.13 -12.72 -21.01
C ASN A 212 -7.94 -11.36 -20.31
N ALA A 213 -8.27 -10.26 -21.00
CA ALA A 213 -8.20 -8.93 -20.41
C ALA A 213 -9.13 -8.77 -19.20
N ILE A 214 -10.38 -9.28 -19.26
CA ILE A 214 -11.30 -9.28 -18.11
C ILE A 214 -10.69 -10.05 -16.93
N HIS A 215 -10.23 -11.28 -17.17
CA HIS A 215 -9.66 -12.14 -16.13
C HIS A 215 -8.39 -11.57 -15.50
N GLN A 216 -7.62 -10.80 -16.25
CA GLN A 216 -6.41 -10.15 -15.77
C GLN A 216 -6.72 -8.83 -15.04
N LEU A 217 -7.73 -8.08 -15.50
CA LEU A 217 -8.16 -6.81 -14.89
C LEU A 217 -8.84 -7.00 -13.54
N GLN A 218 -9.64 -8.05 -13.34
CA GLN A 218 -10.37 -8.25 -12.08
C GLN A 218 -9.42 -8.37 -10.87
N PRO A 219 -8.41 -9.27 -10.84
CA PRO A 219 -7.47 -9.36 -9.72
C PRO A 219 -6.60 -8.11 -9.58
N ALA A 220 -6.14 -7.53 -10.69
CA ALA A 220 -5.33 -6.30 -10.65
C ALA A 220 -6.11 -5.12 -10.04
N ARG A 221 -7.41 -5.02 -10.36
CA ARG A 221 -8.32 -4.02 -9.77
C ARG A 221 -8.50 -4.27 -8.28
N LEU A 222 -8.74 -5.52 -7.85
CA LEU A 222 -8.86 -5.85 -6.43
C LEU A 222 -7.59 -5.50 -5.66
N THR A 223 -6.41 -5.78 -6.24
CA THR A 223 -5.14 -5.40 -5.62
C THR A 223 -4.98 -3.89 -5.53
N MET A 224 -5.34 -3.13 -6.56
CA MET A 224 -5.36 -1.67 -6.51
C MET A 224 -6.29 -1.15 -5.41
N ALA A 225 -7.49 -1.72 -5.26
CA ALA A 225 -8.43 -1.35 -4.20
C ALA A 225 -7.88 -1.66 -2.80
N ARG A 226 -7.15 -2.77 -2.64
CA ARG A 226 -6.41 -3.07 -1.40
C ARG A 226 -5.39 -1.97 -1.09
N PHE A 227 -4.55 -1.58 -2.05
CA PHE A 227 -3.53 -0.54 -1.83
C PHE A 227 -4.12 0.84 -1.57
N GLU A 228 -5.24 1.19 -2.23
CA GLU A 228 -6.00 2.39 -1.87
C GLU A 228 -6.44 2.34 -0.40
N LYS A 229 -6.98 1.19 0.06
CA LYS A 229 -7.42 1.02 1.44
C LYS A 229 -6.27 1.10 2.43
N GLU A 230 -5.12 0.50 2.12
CA GLU A 230 -3.88 0.63 2.90
C GLU A 230 -3.44 2.09 2.98
N GLY A 231 -3.45 2.80 1.85
CA GLY A 231 -3.15 4.21 1.75
C GLY A 231 -4.04 5.11 2.62
N VAL A 232 -5.35 4.84 2.65
CA VAL A 232 -6.30 5.53 3.52
C VAL A 232 -5.99 5.28 5.00
N HIS A 233 -5.66 4.04 5.39
CA HIS A 233 -5.28 3.75 6.78
C HIS A 233 -3.98 4.45 7.19
N ILE A 234 -2.99 4.50 6.30
CA ILE A 234 -1.74 5.26 6.51
C ILE A 234 -2.05 6.73 6.72
N MET A 235 -2.93 7.32 5.90
CA MET A 235 -3.32 8.72 6.02
C MET A 235 -4.01 9.02 7.37
N ASP A 236 -4.90 8.16 7.84
CA ASP A 236 -5.51 8.25 9.18
C ASP A 236 -4.45 8.20 10.30
N GLN A 237 -3.43 7.35 10.14
CA GLN A 237 -2.34 7.21 11.10
C GLN A 237 -1.43 8.45 11.09
N LEU A 238 -1.13 9.02 9.92
CA LEU A 238 -0.40 10.28 9.78
C LEU A 238 -1.18 11.47 10.38
N LEU A 239 -2.50 11.49 10.26
CA LEU A 239 -3.33 12.48 10.95
C LEU A 239 -3.26 12.33 12.48
N THR A 240 -3.27 11.09 12.97
CA THR A 240 -3.12 10.82 14.40
C THR A 240 -1.74 11.23 14.91
N LEU A 241 -0.68 11.00 14.11
CA LEU A 241 0.67 11.47 14.39
C LEU A 241 0.73 13.00 14.41
N SER A 242 0.07 13.68 13.47
CA SER A 242 -0.04 15.14 13.46
C SER A 242 -0.63 15.66 14.77
N PHE A 243 -1.69 15.01 15.26
CA PHE A 243 -2.31 15.37 16.53
C PHE A 243 -1.33 15.14 17.69
N TYR A 244 -0.67 13.98 17.73
CA TYR A 244 0.35 13.66 18.73
C TYR A 244 1.49 14.70 18.77
N LEU A 245 2.03 15.07 17.62
CA LEU A 245 3.11 16.06 17.51
C LEU A 245 2.65 17.46 17.95
N SER A 246 1.41 17.85 17.65
CA SER A 246 0.86 19.15 18.05
C SER A 246 0.66 19.29 19.57
N VAL A 247 0.48 18.18 20.29
CA VAL A 247 0.26 18.17 21.75
C VAL A 247 1.49 17.70 22.53
N SER A 248 2.58 17.29 21.85
CA SER A 248 3.82 16.85 22.47
C SER A 248 4.74 18.02 22.82
N PRO A 249 5.36 18.04 24.02
CA PRO A 249 6.39 19.03 24.35
C PRO A 249 7.56 18.93 23.35
N GLY A 250 7.82 19.99 22.59
CA GLY A 250 8.90 20.03 21.58
C GLY A 250 8.49 19.78 20.13
N GLY A 251 7.19 19.63 19.82
CA GLY A 251 6.70 19.60 18.43
C GLY A 251 6.83 20.95 17.71
N SER A 252 6.95 20.93 16.37
CA SER A 252 7.23 22.13 15.54
C SER A 252 6.15 23.22 15.58
N GLU A 253 4.93 22.86 15.96
CA GLU A 253 3.79 23.74 16.21
C GLU A 253 3.06 23.29 17.48
N ALA A 254 3.71 23.40 18.64
CA ALA A 254 3.00 23.23 19.91
C ALA A 254 1.96 24.36 20.03
N ASP A 255 0.73 24.11 19.56
CA ASP A 255 -0.39 25.01 19.80
C ASP A 255 -0.64 25.01 21.31
N ALA A 256 -0.23 26.10 21.96
CA ALA A 256 -0.32 26.26 23.40
C ALA A 256 -1.76 26.06 23.91
N ALA A 257 -2.79 26.31 23.08
CA ALA A 257 -4.19 26.08 23.42
C ALA A 257 -4.58 24.59 23.34
N MET A 258 -4.04 23.84 22.37
CA MET A 258 -4.21 22.38 22.28
C MET A 258 -3.43 21.65 23.36
N ALA A 259 -2.18 22.06 23.63
CA ALA A 259 -1.38 21.56 24.74
C ALA A 259 -2.04 21.85 26.10
N ALA A 260 -2.66 23.03 26.26
CA ALA A 260 -3.44 23.38 27.45
C ALA A 260 -4.78 22.62 27.55
N LYS A 261 -5.43 22.27 26.43
CA LYS A 261 -6.62 21.39 26.45
C LYS A 261 -6.25 19.93 26.74
N ALA A 262 -5.13 19.45 26.22
CA ALA A 262 -4.59 18.12 26.49
C ALA A 262 -4.07 17.98 27.93
N SER A 263 -3.65 19.06 28.59
CA SER A 263 -3.32 19.04 30.02
C SER A 263 -4.56 19.02 30.93
N VAL A 264 -5.74 19.36 30.41
CA VAL A 264 -7.03 19.34 31.13
C VAL A 264 -7.82 18.04 30.89
N SER A 265 -7.57 17.33 29.77
CA SER A 265 -8.17 16.02 29.48
C SER A 265 -7.10 14.92 29.54
N PRO A 266 -7.18 13.96 30.48
CA PRO A 266 -6.12 13.00 30.76
C PRO A 266 -6.20 11.81 29.79
N LEU A 267 -6.10 12.06 28.49
CA LEU A 267 -5.55 11.04 27.61
C LEU A 267 -4.04 11.24 27.64
N PRO A 268 -3.30 10.54 28.53
CA PRO A 268 -1.85 10.66 28.56
C PRO A 268 -1.33 10.37 27.16
N LEU A 269 -0.34 11.11 26.68
CA LEU A 269 0.34 10.89 25.39
C LEU A 269 0.66 9.41 25.14
N ALA A 270 0.95 8.65 26.20
CA ALA A 270 1.12 7.19 26.17
C ALA A 270 -0.11 6.40 25.68
N SER A 271 -1.33 6.84 25.97
CA SER A 271 -2.58 6.25 25.48
C SER A 271 -2.83 6.53 24.00
N LEU A 272 -2.45 7.71 23.51
CA LEU A 272 -2.50 8.06 22.07
C LEU A 272 -1.46 7.24 21.30
N ALA A 273 -0.23 7.16 21.81
CA ALA A 273 0.82 6.31 21.26
C ALA A 273 0.40 4.83 21.24
N LYS A 274 -0.15 4.31 22.35
CA LYS A 274 -0.65 2.94 22.42
C LYS A 274 -1.81 2.70 21.45
N LYS A 275 -2.72 3.67 21.31
CA LYS A 275 -3.82 3.59 20.35
C LYS A 275 -3.28 3.60 18.92
N MET A 276 -2.29 4.43 18.59
CA MET A 276 -1.66 4.42 17.27
C MET A 276 -1.00 3.08 16.96
N VAL A 277 -0.25 2.50 17.90
CA VAL A 277 0.36 1.16 17.74
C VAL A 277 -0.72 0.10 17.59
N SER A 278 -1.79 0.14 18.40
CA SER A 278 -2.94 -0.77 18.26
C SER A 278 -3.63 -0.60 16.92
N ASP A 279 -3.94 0.64 16.50
CA ASP A 279 -4.58 0.93 15.22
C ASP A 279 -3.71 0.51 14.02
N ILE A 280 -2.38 0.64 14.14
CA ILE A 280 -1.40 0.14 13.17
C ILE A 280 -1.38 -1.38 13.09
N SER A 281 -1.60 -2.10 14.18
CA SER A 281 -1.69 -3.56 14.17
C SER A 281 -3.09 -4.04 13.73
N ASP A 282 -4.14 -3.41 14.24
CA ASP A 282 -5.55 -3.81 14.12
C ASP A 282 -6.20 -3.46 12.78
N LYS A 283 -6.00 -2.25 12.25
CA LYS A 283 -6.66 -1.82 10.99
C LYS A 283 -6.02 -2.47 9.76
N ASN A 284 -4.80 -2.94 9.96
CA ASN A 284 -3.88 -3.37 8.92
C ASN A 284 -3.90 -4.89 8.72
N SER A 285 -4.20 -5.66 9.76
CA SER A 285 -4.44 -7.11 9.69
C SER A 285 -5.84 -7.49 9.20
N LYS A 286 -6.72 -6.50 8.94
CA LYS A 286 -8.16 -6.70 8.69
C LYS A 286 -8.65 -6.23 7.31
N ILE A 287 -7.77 -5.99 6.34
CA ILE A 287 -8.23 -5.70 4.98
C ILE A 287 -8.79 -6.99 4.39
N ASP A 288 -10.12 -7.12 4.44
CA ASP A 288 -10.85 -8.28 3.95
C ASP A 288 -11.01 -8.19 2.42
N LEU A 289 -10.24 -8.99 1.70
CA LEU A 289 -10.31 -9.09 0.24
C LEU A 289 -11.68 -9.57 -0.23
N ASN A 290 -12.39 -10.40 0.56
CA ASN A 290 -13.74 -10.84 0.19
C ASN A 290 -14.71 -9.68 0.22
N GLN A 291 -14.62 -8.83 1.24
CA GLN A 291 -15.48 -7.66 1.33
C GLN A 291 -15.14 -6.65 0.23
N LEU A 292 -13.84 -6.40 -0.04
CA LEU A 292 -13.43 -5.50 -1.12
C LEU A 292 -13.92 -5.98 -2.49
N GLU A 293 -13.78 -7.27 -2.80
CA GLU A 293 -14.29 -7.80 -4.07
C GLU A 293 -15.83 -7.73 -4.13
N SER A 294 -16.51 -8.00 -3.03
CA SER A 294 -17.98 -7.86 -2.95
C SER A 294 -18.42 -6.42 -3.22
N ASP A 295 -17.71 -5.44 -2.67
CA ASP A 295 -17.98 -4.02 -2.87
C ASP A 295 -17.74 -3.61 -4.33
N LEU A 296 -16.65 -4.09 -4.94
CA LEU A 296 -16.34 -3.85 -6.36
C LEU A 296 -17.37 -4.50 -7.30
N GLU A 297 -17.77 -5.75 -7.03
CA GLU A 297 -18.85 -6.41 -7.78
C GLU A 297 -20.18 -5.65 -7.64
N ALA A 298 -20.50 -5.17 -6.44
CA ALA A 298 -21.73 -4.40 -6.22
C ALA A 298 -21.71 -3.09 -7.01
N GLN A 299 -20.57 -2.39 -7.07
CA GLN A 299 -20.39 -1.21 -7.92
C GLN A 299 -20.54 -1.56 -9.40
N ASP A 300 -19.96 -2.68 -9.85
CA ASP A 300 -20.04 -3.12 -11.23
C ASP A 300 -21.48 -3.36 -11.70
N ARG A 301 -22.27 -4.02 -10.85
CA ARG A 301 -23.67 -4.36 -11.12
C ARG A 301 -24.60 -3.15 -11.17
N GLN A 302 -24.17 -2.00 -10.66
CA GLN A 302 -24.90 -0.73 -10.79
C GLN A 302 -24.75 -0.11 -12.19
N ALA A 303 -23.76 -0.53 -12.98
CA ALA A 303 -23.59 -0.02 -14.33
C ALA A 303 -24.72 -0.50 -15.26
N ARG A 304 -25.33 0.44 -15.99
CA ARG A 304 -26.46 0.17 -16.91
C ARG A 304 -26.14 -0.89 -17.97
N ASN A 305 -24.87 -1.05 -18.33
CA ASN A 305 -24.36 -1.94 -19.36
C ASN A 305 -23.53 -3.10 -18.78
N PHE A 306 -23.72 -3.44 -17.51
CA PHE A 306 -23.00 -4.54 -16.86
C PHE A 306 -23.09 -5.85 -17.65
N TYR A 307 -21.95 -6.51 -17.81
CA TYR A 307 -21.83 -7.83 -18.43
C TYR A 307 -20.90 -8.72 -17.59
N GLY A 308 -21.47 -9.70 -16.89
CA GLY A 308 -20.71 -10.66 -16.08
C GLY A 308 -20.45 -12.01 -16.75
N GLY A 309 -20.87 -12.21 -18.00
CA GLY A 309 -20.82 -13.53 -18.67
C GLY A 309 -19.41 -14.02 -19.05
N ALA A 310 -18.37 -13.26 -18.73
CA ALA A 310 -16.97 -13.64 -18.91
C ALA A 310 -16.13 -13.26 -17.68
N ASP A 311 -16.77 -12.92 -16.57
CA ASP A 311 -16.07 -12.58 -15.33
C ASP A 311 -15.60 -13.88 -14.66
N LEU A 312 -14.46 -13.80 -13.98
CA LEU A 312 -14.02 -14.81 -13.03
C LEU A 312 -15.03 -14.93 -11.88
N SER A 313 -15.07 -16.09 -11.21
CA SER A 313 -15.78 -16.20 -9.94
C SER A 313 -15.09 -15.37 -8.87
N HIS A 314 -15.86 -14.89 -7.88
CA HIS A 314 -15.38 -14.19 -6.70
C HIS A 314 -14.10 -14.83 -6.10
N ASP A 315 -14.15 -16.13 -5.80
CA ASP A 315 -13.00 -16.86 -5.25
C ASP A 315 -11.78 -16.89 -6.18
N ALA A 316 -12.01 -16.90 -7.50
CA ALA A 316 -10.93 -16.90 -8.49
C ALA A 316 -10.29 -15.52 -8.63
N VAL A 317 -11.06 -14.44 -8.44
CA VAL A 317 -10.50 -13.08 -8.36
C VAL A 317 -9.60 -12.96 -7.14
N ILE A 318 -10.08 -13.40 -5.96
CA ILE A 318 -9.31 -13.37 -4.72
C ILE A 318 -8.02 -14.18 -4.84
N ALA A 319 -8.13 -15.43 -5.31
CA ALA A 319 -6.96 -16.29 -5.50
C ALA A 319 -5.95 -15.70 -6.50
N GLY A 320 -6.43 -14.94 -7.50
CA GLY A 320 -5.58 -14.23 -8.45
C GLY A 320 -4.83 -13.04 -7.85
N THR A 321 -5.33 -12.44 -6.77
CA THR A 321 -4.75 -11.30 -6.05
C THR A 321 -3.73 -11.73 -4.98
N SER A 322 -3.81 -12.96 -4.50
CA SER A 322 -2.99 -13.49 -3.40
C SER A 322 -1.97 -14.54 -3.85
N LYS A 323 -1.27 -14.32 -4.97
CA LYS A 323 -0.22 -15.27 -5.37
C LYS A 323 0.88 -15.32 -4.30
N ASP A 324 0.84 -16.41 -3.52
CA ASP A 324 1.93 -16.93 -2.69
C ASP A 324 3.03 -17.56 -3.59
#